data_AF-A0A7W6EFV7-F1
#
_entry.id   AF-A0A7W6EFV7-F1
#
_cell.length_a   1.000
_cell.length_b   1.000
_cell.length_c   1.000
_cell.angle_alpha   90.00
_cell.angle_beta   90.00
_cell.angle_gamma   90.00
#
_symmetry.space_group_name_H-M   'P 1'
#
loop_
_entity.id
_entity.type
_entity.pdbx_description
1 polymer ?
#
loop_
_entity_poly.entity_id
_entity_poly.type
_entity_poly.pdbx_seq_one_letter_code
_entity_poly.pdbx_strand_id
1 'polypeptide(L)'
;MRTLLLGGKPLLVLLGLAAAFIVTQNLAGMGMATLFGLDPHAGLMVGSVSLTGGLGTTMAWAPILQRDMGISNAAELGVASNTVGLIAACVIGGPMATYLMRRNAITPSNTSDLTIGAGPDPQAGELDYFSVLWAIFVLNATVLLGTMLDALISKTGLTLPTFVSCLIVGILIRNLTPFVSGKVVRRYWPATGRGMSLVSDISLGLFLIMALMNLQLWELNGIFVFIISTLVVQIVLCLAYTICIVFPLMGRDYEATVISAGFGGIALGSTATAIANMTAVTQQYGAAHRAFIIVPLVCGFFIDLVNALVIAAFM
;
A
#
# COMPACT_ATOMS: atom_id res chain seq x y z
N MET A 1 3.02 16.02 -11.52
CA MET A 1 3.60 15.69 -12.85
C MET A 1 5.13 15.61 -12.88
N ARG A 2 5.90 16.49 -12.19
CA ARG A 2 7.38 16.40 -12.13
C ARG A 2 7.90 15.04 -11.62
N THR A 3 7.24 14.43 -10.64
CA THR A 3 7.58 13.08 -10.12
C THR A 3 7.14 11.93 -11.03
N LEU A 4 6.03 12.06 -11.77
CA LEU A 4 5.60 11.08 -12.79
C LEU A 4 6.56 11.04 -14.00
N LEU A 5 7.08 12.20 -14.40
CA LEU A 5 8.10 12.31 -15.45
C LEU A 5 9.47 11.76 -14.99
N LEU A 6 9.77 11.76 -13.69
CA LEU A 6 11.00 11.20 -13.13
C LEU A 6 10.98 9.66 -13.03
N GLY A 7 9.79 9.04 -12.86
CA GLY A 7 9.66 7.58 -12.74
C GLY A 7 9.77 6.81 -14.06
N GLY A 8 9.49 7.46 -15.19
CA GLY A 8 9.69 6.93 -16.55
C GLY A 8 9.01 5.58 -16.83
N LYS A 9 9.56 4.84 -17.79
CA LYS A 9 9.09 3.50 -18.20
C LYS A 9 9.05 2.48 -17.03
N PRO A 10 10.04 2.41 -16.12
CA PRO A 10 10.03 1.44 -15.02
C PRO A 10 8.82 1.58 -14.08
N LEU A 11 8.34 2.79 -13.84
CA LEU A 11 7.16 3.04 -13.02
C LEU A 11 5.90 2.39 -13.60
N LEU A 12 5.66 2.57 -14.90
CA LEU A 12 4.49 1.99 -15.58
C LEU A 12 4.57 0.46 -15.60
N VAL A 13 5.76 -0.09 -15.81
CA VAL A 13 5.97 -1.54 -15.77
C VAL A 13 5.69 -2.08 -14.35
N LEU A 14 6.23 -1.45 -13.30
CA LEU A 14 5.99 -1.90 -11.93
C LEU A 14 4.51 -1.79 -11.53
N LEU A 15 3.82 -0.72 -11.95
CA LEU A 15 2.38 -0.58 -11.72
C LEU A 15 1.58 -1.67 -12.42
N GLY A 16 1.90 -2.00 -13.67
CA GLY A 16 1.26 -3.09 -14.41
C GLY A 16 1.50 -4.45 -13.76
N LEU A 17 2.72 -4.69 -13.25
CA LEU A 17 3.06 -5.89 -12.50
C LEU A 17 2.30 -5.99 -11.18
N ALA A 18 2.22 -4.89 -10.43
CA ALA A 18 1.43 -4.85 -9.21
C ALA A 18 -0.05 -5.12 -9.48
N ALA A 19 -0.62 -4.49 -10.51
CA ALA A 19 -2.01 -4.71 -10.91
C ALA A 19 -2.27 -6.19 -11.27
N ALA A 20 -1.39 -6.80 -12.06
CA ALA A 20 -1.48 -8.21 -12.41
C ALA A 20 -1.35 -9.11 -11.17
N PHE A 21 -0.43 -8.77 -10.25
CA PHE A 21 -0.26 -9.52 -9.02
C PHE A 21 -1.50 -9.46 -8.12
N ILE A 22 -2.10 -8.28 -7.94
CA ILE A 22 -3.35 -8.10 -7.17
C ILE A 22 -4.46 -9.02 -7.70
N VAL A 23 -4.62 -9.09 -9.03
CA VAL A 23 -5.58 -10.00 -9.67
C VAL A 23 -5.25 -11.45 -9.33
N THR A 24 -4.00 -11.88 -9.48
CA THR A 24 -3.60 -13.27 -9.16
C THR A 24 -3.74 -13.60 -7.68
N GLN A 25 -3.45 -12.64 -6.79
CA GLN A 25 -3.56 -12.78 -5.34
C GLN A 25 -5.02 -12.93 -4.92
N ASN A 26 -5.94 -12.18 -5.52
CA ASN A 26 -7.38 -12.32 -5.27
C ASN A 26 -7.92 -13.63 -5.82
N LEU A 27 -7.56 -14.03 -7.04
CA LEU A 27 -7.95 -15.32 -7.60
C LEU A 27 -7.47 -16.49 -6.72
N ALA A 28 -6.24 -16.43 -6.21
CA ALA A 28 -5.72 -17.43 -5.29
C ALA A 28 -6.49 -17.44 -3.96
N GLY A 29 -6.80 -16.28 -3.40
CA GLY A 29 -7.59 -16.17 -2.17
C GLY A 29 -9.00 -16.73 -2.33
N MET A 30 -9.71 -16.34 -3.39
CA MET A 30 -11.05 -16.84 -3.73
C MET A 30 -11.02 -18.34 -4.02
N GLY A 31 -10.00 -18.81 -4.75
CA GLY A 31 -9.79 -20.24 -5.01
C GLY A 31 -9.62 -21.04 -3.73
N MET A 32 -8.81 -20.54 -2.78
CA MET A 32 -8.67 -21.18 -1.48
C MET A 32 -9.98 -21.17 -0.69
N ALA A 33 -10.75 -20.09 -0.73
CA ALA A 33 -12.04 -20.02 -0.03
C ALA A 33 -12.99 -21.10 -0.56
N THR A 34 -13.09 -21.25 -1.88
CA THR A 34 -13.92 -22.31 -2.49
C THR A 34 -13.45 -23.72 -2.15
N LEU A 35 -12.14 -23.98 -2.09
CA LEU A 35 -11.58 -25.28 -1.69
C LEU A 35 -11.95 -25.66 -0.24
N PHE A 36 -12.08 -24.66 0.63
CA PHE A 36 -12.49 -24.83 2.02
C PHE A 36 -14.01 -24.77 2.21
N GLY A 37 -14.79 -24.68 1.13
CA GLY A 37 -16.26 -24.61 1.18
C GLY A 37 -16.80 -23.28 1.70
N LEU A 38 -15.98 -22.23 1.71
CA LEU A 38 -16.36 -20.87 2.07
C LEU A 38 -16.83 -20.09 0.83
N ASP A 39 -17.53 -18.98 1.07
CA ASP A 39 -17.87 -18.04 0.01
C ASP A 39 -16.58 -17.51 -0.66
N PRO A 40 -16.47 -17.54 -2.00
CA PRO A 40 -15.27 -17.08 -2.71
C PRO A 40 -14.83 -15.67 -2.28
N HIS A 41 -15.76 -14.76 -2.01
CA HIS A 41 -15.44 -13.37 -1.68
C HIS A 41 -14.82 -13.21 -0.30
N ALA A 42 -15.01 -14.17 0.62
CA ALA A 42 -14.23 -14.23 1.87
C ALA A 42 -12.74 -14.39 1.59
N GLY A 43 -12.40 -15.02 0.46
CA GLY A 43 -11.05 -15.12 -0.08
C GLY A 43 -10.39 -13.77 -0.40
N LEU A 44 -11.16 -12.72 -0.69
CA LEU A 44 -10.63 -11.37 -0.93
C LEU A 44 -10.02 -10.78 0.35
N MET A 45 -10.61 -11.07 1.52
CA MET A 45 -10.12 -10.60 2.82
C MET A 45 -8.78 -11.22 3.21
N VAL A 46 -8.47 -12.42 2.73
CA VAL A 46 -7.16 -13.08 2.91
C VAL A 46 -6.25 -12.89 1.68
N GLY A 47 -6.69 -12.08 0.72
CA GLY A 47 -5.99 -11.69 -0.51
C GLY A 47 -5.56 -10.23 -0.46
N SER A 48 -5.79 -9.48 -1.54
CA SER A 48 -5.23 -8.14 -1.70
C SER A 48 -5.84 -7.08 -0.78
N VAL A 49 -7.05 -7.31 -0.26
CA VAL A 49 -7.70 -6.40 0.69
C VAL A 49 -6.84 -6.21 1.93
N SER A 50 -6.28 -7.29 2.47
CA SER A 50 -5.44 -7.28 3.66
C SER A 50 -3.94 -7.30 3.36
N LEU A 51 -3.49 -8.12 2.41
CA LEU A 51 -2.07 -8.35 2.17
C LEU A 51 -1.41 -7.25 1.35
N THR A 52 -2.13 -6.59 0.45
CA THR A 52 -1.59 -5.46 -0.33
C THR A 52 -2.12 -4.13 0.20
N GLY A 53 -3.42 -4.06 0.52
CA GLY A 53 -4.08 -2.84 0.99
C GLY A 53 -3.92 -2.55 2.49
N GLY A 54 -3.45 -3.52 3.27
CA GLY A 54 -3.23 -3.38 4.70
C GLY A 54 -4.50 -3.22 5.54
N LEU A 55 -4.31 -2.84 6.80
CA LEU A 55 -5.41 -2.66 7.78
C LEU A 55 -6.41 -1.58 7.37
N GLY A 56 -5.96 -0.47 6.78
CA GLY A 56 -6.84 0.62 6.35
C GLY A 56 -7.85 0.16 5.31
N THR A 57 -7.36 -0.52 4.27
CA THR A 57 -8.20 -1.09 3.21
C THR A 57 -9.09 -2.20 3.76
N THR A 58 -8.58 -3.06 4.64
CA THR A 58 -9.35 -4.09 5.34
C THR A 58 -10.56 -3.51 6.07
N MET A 59 -10.36 -2.48 6.90
CA MET A 59 -11.45 -1.90 7.69
C MET A 59 -12.43 -1.09 6.83
N ALA A 60 -11.99 -0.59 5.67
CA ALA A 60 -12.87 0.10 4.73
C ALA A 60 -13.77 -0.85 3.93
N TRP A 61 -13.25 -2.03 3.59
CA TRP A 61 -13.98 -3.04 2.82
C TRP A 61 -14.81 -3.99 3.70
N ALA A 62 -14.39 -4.27 4.94
CA ALA A 62 -15.08 -5.23 5.81
C ALA A 62 -16.58 -4.95 5.97
N PRO A 63 -17.05 -3.70 6.23
CA PRO A 63 -18.49 -3.42 6.33
C PRO A 63 -19.25 -3.65 5.02
N ILE A 64 -18.61 -3.44 3.88
CA ILE A 64 -19.21 -3.63 2.55
C ILE A 64 -19.41 -5.13 2.30
N LEU A 65 -18.37 -5.95 2.54
CA LEU A 65 -18.46 -7.41 2.37
C LEU A 65 -19.43 -8.05 3.40
N GLN A 66 -19.47 -7.53 4.62
CA GLN A 66 -20.43 -7.97 5.64
C GLN A 66 -21.87 -7.71 5.19
N ARG A 67 -22.16 -6.49 4.74
CA ARG A 67 -23.52 -6.07 4.36
C ARG A 67 -23.98 -6.68 3.04
N ASP A 68 -23.12 -6.68 2.03
CA ASP A 68 -23.51 -6.99 0.66
C ASP A 68 -23.29 -8.47 0.32
N MET A 69 -22.42 -9.18 1.05
CA MET A 69 -22.06 -10.59 0.79
C MET A 69 -22.24 -11.51 2.00
N GLY A 70 -22.67 -10.99 3.15
CA GLY A 70 -22.98 -11.80 4.34
C GLY A 70 -21.76 -12.38 5.06
N ILE A 71 -20.55 -11.89 4.78
CA ILE A 71 -19.31 -12.39 5.41
C ILE A 71 -19.14 -11.73 6.78
N SER A 72 -19.77 -12.28 7.81
CA SER A 72 -19.83 -11.67 9.15
C SER A 72 -18.46 -11.37 9.76
N ASN A 73 -17.46 -12.23 9.50
CA ASN A 73 -16.12 -12.16 10.07
C ASN A 73 -15.07 -11.50 9.14
N ALA A 74 -15.50 -10.64 8.20
CA ALA A 74 -14.60 -10.04 7.21
C ALA A 74 -13.46 -9.26 7.88
N ALA A 75 -13.75 -8.45 8.90
CA ALA A 75 -12.75 -7.66 9.60
C ALA A 75 -11.70 -8.55 10.27
N GLU A 76 -12.13 -9.60 10.95
CA GLU A 76 -11.29 -10.57 11.65
C GLU A 76 -10.37 -11.30 10.67
N LEU A 77 -10.92 -11.77 9.54
CA LEU A 77 -10.15 -12.43 8.49
C LEU A 77 -9.05 -11.51 7.94
N GLY A 78 -9.41 -10.26 7.64
CA GLY A 78 -8.48 -9.30 7.08
C GLY A 78 -7.39 -8.88 8.08
N VAL A 79 -7.73 -8.62 9.35
CA VAL A 79 -6.73 -8.23 10.35
C VAL A 79 -5.79 -9.38 10.69
N ALA A 80 -6.31 -10.60 10.84
CA ALA A 80 -5.47 -11.78 11.07
C ALA A 80 -4.50 -12.00 9.89
N SER A 81 -5.01 -11.91 8.66
CA SER A 81 -4.21 -12.08 7.45
C SER A 81 -3.15 -10.99 7.29
N ASN A 82 -3.52 -9.72 7.51
CA ASN A 82 -2.57 -8.61 7.46
C ASN A 82 -1.46 -8.77 8.51
N THR A 83 -1.80 -9.20 9.73
CA THR A 83 -0.79 -9.37 10.80
C THR A 83 0.26 -10.41 10.42
N VAL A 84 -0.16 -11.58 9.95
CA VAL A 84 0.77 -12.64 9.52
C VAL A 84 1.48 -12.26 8.23
N GLY A 85 0.78 -11.62 7.28
CA GLY A 85 1.33 -11.11 6.05
C GLY A 85 2.47 -10.14 6.30
N LEU A 86 2.28 -9.15 7.18
CA LEU A 86 3.28 -8.15 7.53
C LEU A 86 4.53 -8.79 8.12
N ILE A 87 4.38 -9.80 8.99
CA ILE A 87 5.50 -10.57 9.53
C ILE A 87 6.23 -11.29 8.39
N ALA A 88 5.50 -11.97 7.52
CA ALA A 88 6.09 -12.68 6.37
C ALA A 88 6.83 -11.71 5.43
N ALA A 89 6.25 -10.55 5.15
CA ALA A 89 6.82 -9.50 4.31
C ALA A 89 8.19 -9.04 4.83
N CYS A 90 8.31 -8.80 6.15
CA CYS A 90 9.57 -8.42 6.81
C CYS A 90 10.61 -9.55 6.78
N VAL A 91 10.18 -10.80 6.95
CA VAL A 91 11.10 -11.96 6.98
C VAL A 91 11.63 -12.30 5.58
N ILE A 92 10.83 -12.14 4.53
CA ILE A 92 11.14 -12.62 3.19
C ILE A 92 12.04 -11.66 2.39
N GLY A 93 11.94 -10.34 2.62
CA GLY A 93 12.60 -9.32 1.79
C GLY A 93 14.11 -9.50 1.66
N GLY A 94 14.82 -9.63 2.78
CA GLY A 94 16.27 -9.79 2.81
C GLY A 94 16.77 -11.11 2.19
N PRO A 95 16.25 -12.28 2.59
CA PRO A 95 16.60 -13.56 1.98
C PRO A 95 16.33 -13.61 0.49
N MET A 96 15.19 -13.06 0.03
CA MET A 96 14.85 -13.00 -1.39
C MET A 96 15.84 -12.14 -2.18
N ALA A 97 16.20 -10.96 -1.67
CA ALA A 97 17.21 -10.11 -2.30
C ALA A 97 18.58 -10.82 -2.38
N THR A 98 19.01 -11.44 -1.28
CA THR A 98 20.27 -12.19 -1.21
C THR A 98 20.28 -13.35 -2.21
N TYR A 99 19.16 -14.07 -2.34
CA TYR A 99 19.00 -15.14 -3.33
C TYR A 99 19.15 -14.62 -4.76
N LEU A 100 18.47 -13.51 -5.11
CA LEU A 100 18.55 -12.89 -6.44
C LEU A 100 19.96 -12.40 -6.76
N MET A 101 20.66 -11.78 -5.80
CA MET A 101 22.04 -11.33 -5.99
C MET A 101 22.99 -12.49 -6.26
N ARG A 102 22.94 -13.54 -5.43
CA ARG A 102 23.82 -14.71 -5.57
C ARG A 102 23.58 -15.48 -6.86
N ARG A 103 22.31 -15.73 -7.19
CA ARG A 103 21.94 -16.52 -8.37
C ARG A 103 22.32 -15.84 -9.68
N ASN A 104 22.26 -14.51 -9.73
CA ASN A 104 22.54 -13.73 -10.94
C ASN A 104 23.93 -13.06 -10.92
N ALA A 105 24.78 -13.38 -9.94
CA ALA A 105 26.11 -12.80 -9.76
C ALA A 105 26.12 -11.25 -9.81
N ILE A 106 25.12 -10.63 -9.19
CA ILE A 106 24.95 -9.17 -9.21
C ILE A 106 25.95 -8.54 -8.27
N THR A 107 26.75 -7.61 -8.80
CA THR A 107 27.66 -6.80 -7.98
C THR A 107 26.88 -5.74 -7.19
N PRO A 108 27.13 -5.61 -5.87
CA PRO A 108 26.57 -4.55 -5.05
C PRO A 108 26.91 -3.15 -5.58
N SER A 109 26.16 -2.15 -5.15
CA SER A 109 26.46 -0.75 -5.44
C SER A 109 27.65 -0.28 -4.60
N ASN A 110 28.67 0.32 -5.24
CA ASN A 110 29.84 0.86 -4.56
C ASN A 110 29.60 2.24 -3.92
N THR A 111 28.39 2.79 -4.06
CA THR A 111 28.01 4.10 -3.52
C THR A 111 27.38 3.94 -2.14
N SER A 112 28.06 4.44 -1.11
CA SER A 112 27.60 4.47 0.28
C SER A 112 26.61 5.61 0.59
N ASP A 113 26.49 6.60 -0.31
CA ASP A 113 25.56 7.72 -0.13
C ASP A 113 24.12 7.25 -0.38
N LEU A 114 23.46 6.82 0.70
CA LEU A 114 22.01 6.68 0.81
C LEU A 114 21.37 8.07 0.90
N THR A 115 21.56 8.93 -0.09
CA THR A 115 20.97 10.28 -0.08
C THR A 115 19.57 10.29 -0.69
N ILE A 116 18.74 9.28 -0.40
CA ILE A 116 17.27 9.39 -0.53
C ILE A 116 16.60 8.58 0.59
N GLY A 117 16.82 9.01 1.82
CA GLY A 117 15.78 9.05 2.85
C GLY A 117 15.43 10.51 3.05
N ALA A 118 14.21 10.83 3.46
CA ALA A 118 13.82 12.19 3.80
C ALA A 118 14.69 12.73 4.95
N GLY A 119 15.88 13.25 4.64
CA GLY A 119 16.52 14.24 5.47
C GLY A 119 15.51 15.37 5.65
N PRO A 120 15.30 15.87 6.88
CA PRO A 120 14.30 16.91 7.13
C PRO A 120 14.52 18.02 6.11
N ASP A 121 13.49 18.30 5.31
CA ASP A 121 13.54 19.39 4.34
C ASP A 121 13.99 20.65 5.11
N PRO A 122 15.16 21.23 4.79
CA PRO A 122 15.66 22.41 5.50
C PRO A 122 14.71 23.60 5.41
N GLN A 123 13.72 23.54 4.50
CA GLN A 123 12.68 24.55 4.30
C GLN A 123 11.37 24.27 5.05
N ALA A 124 11.25 23.16 5.77
CA ALA A 124 10.10 22.93 6.65
C ALA A 124 10.22 23.89 7.84
N GLY A 125 9.48 25.01 7.78
CA GLY A 125 9.33 25.93 8.91
C GLY A 125 8.89 25.22 10.20
N GLU A 126 9.12 25.85 11.35
CA GLU A 126 8.74 25.31 12.66
C GLU A 126 7.24 24.95 12.72
N LEU A 127 6.91 23.95 13.55
CA LEU A 127 5.52 23.50 13.72
C LEU A 127 4.75 24.57 14.48
N ASP A 128 4.02 25.40 13.74
CA ASP A 128 3.21 26.49 14.27
C ASP A 128 1.71 26.14 14.31
N TYR A 129 0.95 26.80 15.17
CA TYR A 129 -0.51 26.67 15.31
C TYR A 129 -1.23 26.78 13.96
N PHE A 130 -0.84 27.74 13.12
CA PHE A 130 -1.43 27.92 11.79
C PHE A 130 -1.16 26.73 10.86
N SER A 131 -0.04 26.03 11.04
CA SER A 131 0.32 24.85 10.24
C SER A 131 -0.65 23.70 10.48
N VAL A 132 -1.02 23.47 11.75
CA VAL A 132 -2.00 22.46 12.14
C VAL A 132 -3.40 22.86 11.70
N LEU A 133 -3.78 24.13 11.88
CA LEU A 133 -5.09 24.62 11.45
C LEU A 133 -5.29 24.49 9.93
N TRP A 134 -4.26 24.81 9.15
CA TRP A 134 -4.26 24.58 7.70
C TRP A 134 -4.35 23.11 7.33
N ALA A 135 -3.64 22.22 8.04
CA ALA A 135 -3.72 20.78 7.81
C ALA A 135 -5.14 20.26 8.06
N ILE A 136 -5.77 20.65 9.17
CA ILE A 136 -7.16 20.31 9.50
C ILE A 136 -8.11 20.86 8.43
N PHE A 137 -7.93 22.11 8.00
CA PHE A 137 -8.75 22.72 6.96
C PHE A 137 -8.66 21.96 5.64
N VAL A 138 -7.44 21.66 5.15
CA VAL A 138 -7.22 20.93 3.90
C VAL A 138 -7.78 19.51 4.01
N LEU A 139 -7.59 18.83 5.15
CA LEU A 139 -8.15 17.50 5.39
C LEU A 139 -9.68 17.53 5.34
N ASN A 140 -10.33 18.45 6.05
CA ASN A 140 -11.79 18.59 6.03
C ASN A 140 -12.32 18.95 4.64
N ALA A 141 -11.65 19.86 3.92
CA ALA A 141 -12.01 20.18 2.54
C ALA A 141 -11.88 18.94 1.61
N THR A 142 -10.84 18.14 1.80
CA THR A 142 -10.63 16.89 1.06
C THR A 142 -11.72 15.87 1.35
N VAL A 143 -12.09 15.68 2.61
CA VAL A 143 -13.16 14.76 3.02
C VAL A 143 -14.53 15.24 2.53
N LEU A 144 -14.83 16.54 2.63
CA LEU A 144 -16.07 17.12 2.14
C LEU A 144 -16.21 16.92 0.62
N LEU A 145 -15.20 17.28 -0.16
CA LEU A 145 -15.23 17.08 -1.61
C LEU A 145 -15.19 15.59 -1.98
N GLY A 146 -14.49 14.77 -1.19
CA GLY A 146 -14.42 13.32 -1.34
C GLY A 146 -15.77 12.65 -1.18
N THR A 147 -16.49 12.96 -0.10
CA THR A 147 -17.86 12.47 0.15
C THR A 147 -18.86 12.95 -0.90
N MET A 148 -18.71 14.18 -1.41
CA MET A 148 -19.49 14.63 -2.57
C MET A 148 -19.22 13.76 -3.79
N LEU A 149 -17.94 13.52 -4.12
CA LEU A 149 -17.55 12.65 -5.24
C LEU A 149 -18.07 11.21 -5.04
N ASP A 150 -18.02 10.69 -3.82
CA ASP A 150 -18.55 9.38 -3.43
C ASP A 150 -20.04 9.23 -3.76
N ALA A 151 -20.83 10.26 -3.44
CA ALA A 151 -22.26 10.29 -3.76
C ALA A 151 -22.53 10.36 -5.27
N LEU A 152 -21.62 10.93 -6.07
CA LEU A 152 -21.69 10.89 -7.53
C LEU A 152 -21.33 9.50 -8.08
N ILE A 153 -20.26 8.89 -7.57
CA ILE A 153 -19.81 7.54 -7.97
C ILE A 153 -20.87 6.49 -7.62
N SER A 154 -21.49 6.60 -6.45
CA SER A 154 -22.54 5.66 -6.02
C SER A 154 -23.74 5.65 -6.98
N LYS A 155 -23.99 6.74 -7.72
CA LYS A 155 -25.06 6.80 -8.75
C LYS A 155 -24.73 6.03 -10.02
N THR A 156 -23.45 5.74 -10.29
CA THR A 156 -23.04 4.95 -11.46
C THR A 156 -23.13 3.44 -11.20
N GLY A 157 -23.56 3.01 -10.00
CA GLY A 157 -23.65 1.61 -9.61
C GLY A 157 -22.31 0.98 -9.20
N LEU A 158 -21.24 1.78 -9.10
CA LEU A 158 -19.91 1.30 -8.70
C LEU A 158 -19.79 1.36 -7.16
N THR A 159 -19.56 0.21 -6.52
CA THR A 159 -19.36 0.11 -5.07
C THR A 159 -17.89 0.30 -4.73
N LEU A 160 -17.54 1.49 -4.26
CA LEU A 160 -16.20 1.80 -3.74
C LEU A 160 -16.29 2.31 -2.30
N PRO A 161 -15.31 2.00 -1.45
CA PRO A 161 -15.20 2.63 -0.15
C PRO A 161 -14.93 4.14 -0.29
N THR A 162 -15.53 4.93 0.60
CA THR A 162 -15.42 6.39 0.60
C THR A 162 -13.97 6.91 0.76
N PHE A 163 -13.02 6.09 1.24
CA PHE A 163 -11.62 6.50 1.27
C PHE A 163 -11.03 6.67 -0.14
N VAL A 164 -11.52 5.93 -1.14
CA VAL A 164 -11.02 5.98 -2.52
C VAL A 164 -11.38 7.31 -3.17
N SER A 165 -12.63 7.76 -3.00
CA SER A 165 -13.09 9.07 -3.45
C SER A 165 -12.35 10.20 -2.73
N CYS A 166 -12.12 10.09 -1.42
CA CYS A 166 -11.27 11.00 -0.66
C CYS A 166 -9.82 11.02 -1.17
N LEU A 167 -9.24 9.86 -1.51
CA LEU A 167 -7.89 9.73 -2.06
C LEU A 167 -7.79 10.48 -3.40
N ILE A 168 -8.74 10.27 -4.32
CA ILE A 168 -8.82 10.94 -5.63
C ILE A 168 -8.89 12.46 -5.47
N VAL A 169 -9.72 12.95 -4.55
CA VAL A 169 -9.79 14.38 -4.26
C VAL A 169 -8.48 14.89 -3.67
N GLY A 170 -7.84 14.15 -2.76
CA GLY A 170 -6.54 14.49 -2.20
C GLY A 170 -5.44 14.55 -3.26
N ILE A 171 -5.44 13.60 -4.22
CA ILE A 171 -4.60 13.61 -5.43
C ILE A 171 -4.78 14.94 -6.17
N LEU A 172 -6.03 15.29 -6.46
CA LEU A 172 -6.38 16.45 -7.27
C LEU A 172 -5.98 17.74 -6.56
N ILE A 173 -6.32 17.90 -5.28
CA ILE A 173 -5.92 19.06 -4.48
C ILE A 173 -4.39 19.18 -4.50
N ARG A 174 -3.65 18.13 -4.16
CA ARG A 174 -2.18 18.19 -4.12
C ARG A 174 -1.55 18.54 -5.47
N ASN A 175 -2.14 18.11 -6.59
CA ASN A 175 -1.61 18.41 -7.93
C ASN A 175 -2.07 19.77 -8.47
N LEU A 176 -3.27 20.25 -8.13
CA LEU A 176 -3.84 21.52 -8.62
C LEU A 176 -3.38 22.72 -7.80
N THR A 177 -3.12 22.56 -6.50
CA THR A 177 -2.63 23.63 -5.65
C THR A 177 -1.44 24.41 -6.26
N PRO A 178 -0.37 23.79 -6.78
CA PRO A 178 0.75 24.55 -7.36
C PRO A 178 0.39 25.37 -8.62
N PHE A 179 -0.70 25.04 -9.32
CA PHE A 179 -1.16 25.77 -10.52
C PHE A 179 -2.11 26.92 -10.18
N VAL A 180 -2.90 26.78 -9.10
CA VAL A 180 -3.97 27.72 -8.73
C VAL A 180 -3.51 28.72 -7.65
N SER A 181 -2.39 28.45 -6.97
CA SER A 181 -1.93 29.23 -5.82
C SER A 181 -1.18 30.51 -6.19
N GLY A 182 -1.76 31.67 -5.87
CA GLY A 182 -1.02 32.94 -5.79
C GLY A 182 0.10 32.91 -4.73
N LYS A 183 0.99 33.92 -4.76
CA LYS A 183 2.19 34.03 -3.89
C LYS A 183 1.92 33.81 -2.38
N VAL A 184 0.70 34.04 -1.90
CA VAL A 184 0.28 33.89 -0.49
C VAL A 184 0.07 32.43 -0.09
N VAL A 185 -0.61 31.62 -0.90
CA VAL A 185 -0.86 30.20 -0.60
C VAL A 185 0.44 29.39 -0.64
N ARG A 186 1.36 29.75 -1.55
CA ARG A 186 2.69 29.16 -1.65
C ARG A 186 3.58 29.40 -0.41
N ARG A 187 3.28 30.42 0.41
CA ARG A 187 4.04 30.75 1.63
C ARG A 187 3.66 29.85 2.82
N TYR A 188 2.39 29.43 2.93
CA TYR A 188 1.92 28.59 4.04
C TYR A 188 1.88 27.09 3.71
N TRP A 189 1.81 26.74 2.43
CA TRP A 189 1.82 25.35 1.96
C TRP A 189 3.01 24.48 2.44
N PRO A 190 4.26 24.99 2.57
CA PRO A 190 5.37 24.20 3.10
C PRO A 190 5.18 23.84 4.59
N ALA A 191 4.58 24.74 5.37
CA ALA A 191 4.30 24.54 6.79
C ALA A 191 3.17 23.52 7.02
N THR A 192 2.21 23.45 6.09
CA THR A 192 1.14 22.43 6.09
C THR A 192 1.68 21.00 6.08
N GLY A 193 2.87 20.75 5.51
CA GLY A 193 3.48 19.42 5.48
C GLY A 193 3.71 18.80 6.87
N ARG A 194 4.26 19.57 7.81
CA ARG A 194 4.48 19.11 9.20
C ARG A 194 3.18 18.97 9.97
N GLY A 195 2.25 19.93 9.82
CA GLY A 195 0.91 19.83 10.43
C GLY A 195 0.16 18.59 9.94
N MET A 196 0.24 18.29 8.64
CA MET A 196 -0.38 17.10 8.05
C MET A 196 0.25 15.80 8.56
N SER A 197 1.58 15.76 8.74
CA SER A 197 2.26 14.60 9.34
C SER A 197 1.77 14.35 10.76
N LEU A 198 1.71 15.39 11.60
CA LEU A 198 1.25 15.26 12.99
C LEU A 198 -0.20 14.76 13.06
N VAL A 199 -1.09 15.34 12.24
CA VAL A 199 -2.50 14.90 12.17
C VAL A 199 -2.57 13.44 11.69
N SER A 200 -1.81 13.08 10.66
CA SER A 200 -1.73 11.70 10.14
C SER A 200 -1.27 10.71 11.21
N ASP A 201 -0.22 11.02 11.97
CA ASP A 201 0.33 10.14 12.99
C ASP A 201 -0.67 9.90 14.13
N ILE A 202 -1.32 10.97 14.61
CA ILE A 202 -2.36 10.89 15.65
C ILE A 202 -3.57 10.09 15.14
N SER A 203 -4.07 10.41 13.94
CA SER A 203 -5.22 9.74 13.34
C SER A 203 -4.97 8.26 13.09
N LEU A 204 -3.78 7.90 12.59
CA LEU A 204 -3.40 6.51 12.36
C LEU A 204 -3.33 5.72 13.68
N GLY A 205 -2.75 6.30 14.73
CA GLY A 205 -2.70 5.68 16.05
C GLY A 205 -4.08 5.42 16.63
N LEU A 206 -4.98 6.41 16.60
CA LEU A 206 -6.37 6.26 17.06
C LEU A 206 -7.14 5.24 16.22
N PHE A 207 -6.98 5.27 14.89
CA PHE A 207 -7.60 4.32 13.98
C PHE A 207 -7.19 2.88 14.32
N LEU A 208 -5.89 2.64 14.53
CA LEU A 208 -5.38 1.31 14.85
C LEU A 208 -5.93 0.79 16.19
N ILE A 209 -5.99 1.65 17.21
CA ILE A 209 -6.55 1.28 18.52
C ILE A 209 -8.04 0.92 18.39
N MET A 210 -8.83 1.75 17.71
CA MET A 210 -10.25 1.50 17.51
C MET A 210 -10.52 0.23 16.70
N ALA A 211 -9.71 -0.03 15.66
CA ALA A 211 -9.80 -1.25 14.87
C ALA A 211 -9.53 -2.49 15.74
N LEU A 212 -8.46 -2.47 16.53
CA LEU A 212 -8.07 -3.61 17.38
C LEU A 212 -9.05 -3.89 18.52
N MET A 213 -9.66 -2.87 19.11
CA MET A 213 -10.65 -3.04 20.19
C MET A 213 -11.94 -3.74 19.75
N ASN A 214 -12.30 -3.65 18.47
CA ASN A 214 -13.54 -4.23 17.94
C ASN A 214 -13.38 -5.68 17.44
N LEU A 215 -12.16 -6.22 17.41
CA LEU A 215 -11.91 -7.53 16.80
C LEU A 215 -12.30 -8.68 17.70
N GLN A 216 -13.12 -9.57 17.16
CA GLN A 216 -13.57 -10.77 17.84
C GLN A 216 -12.78 -11.98 17.33
N LEU A 217 -11.50 -12.11 17.71
CA LEU A 217 -10.63 -13.18 17.21
C LEU A 217 -11.17 -14.60 17.49
N TRP A 218 -12.06 -14.76 18.47
CA TRP A 218 -12.75 -16.02 18.74
C TRP A 218 -13.79 -16.41 17.67
N GLU A 219 -14.28 -15.47 16.86
CA GLU A 219 -15.15 -15.75 15.71
C GLU A 219 -14.39 -16.42 14.55
N LEU A 220 -13.06 -16.44 14.60
CA LEU A 220 -12.23 -17.19 13.63
C LEU A 220 -12.14 -18.69 13.94
N ASN A 221 -12.79 -19.16 15.01
CA ASN A 221 -12.83 -20.58 15.36
C ASN A 221 -13.42 -21.39 14.20
N GLY A 222 -12.63 -22.35 13.69
CA GLY A 222 -12.98 -23.18 12.53
C GLY A 222 -12.45 -22.69 11.18
N ILE A 223 -12.00 -21.43 11.08
CA ILE A 223 -11.51 -20.83 9.82
C ILE A 223 -9.98 -20.61 9.85
N PHE A 224 -9.35 -20.83 11.00
CA PHE A 224 -7.90 -20.65 11.17
C PHE A 224 -7.05 -21.48 10.17
N VAL A 225 -7.46 -22.72 9.90
CA VAL A 225 -6.76 -23.59 8.93
C VAL A 225 -6.82 -23.00 7.52
N PHE A 226 -7.96 -22.43 7.13
CA PHE A 226 -8.12 -21.73 5.87
C PHE A 226 -7.19 -20.50 5.79
N ILE A 227 -7.12 -19.68 6.85
CA ILE A 227 -6.26 -18.49 6.88
C ILE A 227 -4.79 -18.89 6.71
N ILE A 228 -4.28 -19.79 7.55
CA ILE A 228 -2.86 -20.19 7.52
C ILE A 228 -2.50 -20.84 6.19
N SER A 229 -3.33 -21.77 5.69
CA SER A 229 -3.07 -22.42 4.40
C SER A 229 -3.07 -21.42 3.24
N THR A 230 -4.03 -20.49 3.22
CA THR A 230 -4.10 -19.45 2.19
C THR A 230 -2.90 -18.53 2.27
N LEU A 231 -2.48 -18.10 3.46
CA LEU A 231 -1.30 -17.26 3.63
C LEU A 231 -0.01 -17.93 3.15
N VAL A 232 0.16 -19.24 3.37
CA VAL A 232 1.28 -19.99 2.81
C VAL A 232 1.25 -19.94 1.28
N VAL A 233 0.08 -20.15 0.66
CA VAL A 233 -0.09 -20.02 -0.79
C VAL A 233 0.24 -18.60 -1.27
N GLN A 234 -0.22 -17.57 -0.56
CA GLN A 234 0.06 -16.17 -0.90
C GLN A 234 1.54 -15.82 -0.80
N ILE A 235 2.23 -16.32 0.22
CA ILE A 235 3.67 -16.16 0.40
C ILE A 235 4.44 -16.82 -0.74
N VAL A 236 4.10 -18.06 -1.08
CA VAL A 236 4.73 -18.79 -2.19
C VAL A 236 4.46 -18.11 -3.52
N LEU A 237 3.22 -17.66 -3.75
CA LEU A 237 2.82 -16.92 -4.94
C LEU A 237 3.61 -15.61 -5.07
N CYS A 238 3.73 -14.84 -3.99
CA CYS A 238 4.51 -13.61 -3.94
C CYS A 238 5.99 -13.87 -4.28
N LEU A 239 6.60 -14.87 -3.66
CA LEU A 239 7.99 -15.27 -3.92
C LEU A 239 8.19 -15.68 -5.38
N ALA A 240 7.35 -16.59 -5.88
CA ALA A 240 7.44 -17.09 -7.25
C ALA A 240 7.23 -15.97 -8.28
N TYR A 241 6.20 -15.13 -8.09
CA TYR A 241 5.92 -14.00 -8.96
C TYR A 241 7.07 -12.98 -8.96
N THR A 242 7.59 -12.65 -7.77
CA THR A 242 8.68 -11.68 -7.65
C THR A 242 9.96 -12.18 -8.33
N ILE A 243 10.35 -13.43 -8.08
CA ILE A 243 11.57 -14.02 -8.62
C ILE A 243 11.47 -14.27 -10.13
N CYS A 244 10.33 -14.76 -10.61
CA CYS A 244 10.17 -15.20 -12.01
C CYS A 244 9.68 -14.11 -12.95
N ILE A 245 8.94 -13.10 -12.46
CA ILE A 245 8.28 -12.08 -13.30
C ILE A 245 8.81 -10.68 -12.99
N VAL A 246 8.72 -10.23 -11.72
CA VAL A 246 9.11 -8.86 -11.37
C VAL A 246 10.59 -8.60 -11.61
N PHE A 247 11.46 -9.47 -11.06
CA PHE A 247 12.90 -9.29 -11.17
C PHE A 247 13.40 -9.29 -12.64
N PRO A 248 12.98 -10.22 -13.52
CA PRO A 248 13.34 -10.18 -14.94
C PRO A 248 12.84 -8.94 -15.69
N LEU A 249 11.60 -8.52 -15.46
CA LEU A 249 11.00 -7.41 -16.19
C LEU A 249 11.50 -6.04 -15.71
N MET A 250 12.05 -5.96 -14.49
CA MET A 250 12.72 -4.78 -13.95
C MET A 250 14.18 -4.63 -14.41
N GLY A 251 14.74 -5.58 -15.16
CA GLY A 251 16.05 -5.45 -15.80
C GLY A 251 17.18 -6.31 -15.22
N ARG A 252 16.89 -7.16 -14.21
CA ARG A 252 17.85 -8.11 -13.60
C ARG A 252 19.14 -7.49 -13.01
N ASP A 253 19.10 -6.21 -12.68
CA ASP A 253 20.22 -5.50 -12.06
C ASP A 253 20.06 -5.35 -10.54
N TYR A 254 20.99 -4.64 -9.91
CA TYR A 254 20.94 -4.36 -8.48
C TYR A 254 19.69 -3.57 -8.08
N GLU A 255 19.32 -2.54 -8.86
CA GLU A 255 18.11 -1.75 -8.64
C GLU A 255 16.84 -2.63 -8.73
N ALA A 256 16.77 -3.55 -9.71
CA ALA A 256 15.69 -4.53 -9.83
C ALA A 256 15.61 -5.47 -8.63
N THR A 257 16.75 -5.79 -8.01
CA THR A 257 16.79 -6.59 -6.78
C THR A 257 16.20 -5.82 -5.60
N VAL A 258 16.55 -4.55 -5.44
CA VAL A 258 15.98 -3.68 -4.39
C VAL A 258 14.49 -3.45 -4.64
N ILE A 259 14.07 -3.21 -5.89
CA ILE A 259 12.65 -3.12 -6.27
C ILE A 259 11.92 -4.42 -5.94
N SER A 260 12.52 -5.58 -6.20
CA SER A 260 11.94 -6.89 -5.87
C SER A 260 11.74 -7.07 -4.36
N ALA A 261 12.73 -6.67 -3.55
CA ALA A 261 12.63 -6.68 -2.09
C ALA A 261 11.49 -5.76 -1.58
N GLY A 262 11.37 -4.57 -2.18
CA GLY A 262 10.27 -3.64 -1.92
C GLY A 262 8.92 -4.21 -2.33
N PHE A 263 8.84 -4.83 -3.52
CA PHE A 263 7.62 -5.45 -4.04
C PHE A 263 7.12 -6.57 -3.12
N GLY A 264 7.99 -7.47 -2.68
CA GLY A 264 7.62 -8.51 -1.71
C GLY A 264 7.17 -7.92 -0.36
N GLY A 265 7.71 -6.77 0.01
CA GLY A 265 7.31 -6.02 1.20
C GLY A 265 5.89 -5.47 1.14
N ILE A 266 5.47 -4.91 -0.01
CA ILE A 266 4.10 -4.40 -0.17
C ILE A 266 3.10 -5.50 -0.49
N ALA A 267 3.46 -6.48 -1.32
CA ALA A 267 2.57 -7.54 -1.79
C ALA A 267 1.98 -8.41 -0.68
N LEU A 268 2.64 -8.43 0.48
CA LEU A 268 2.24 -9.16 1.68
C LEU A 268 2.06 -8.25 2.90
N GLY A 269 2.27 -6.95 2.78
CA GLY A 269 2.16 -6.03 3.91
C GLY A 269 1.71 -4.64 3.49
N SER A 270 2.64 -3.68 3.55
CA SER A 270 2.34 -2.27 3.32
C SER A 270 3.51 -1.53 2.68
N THR A 271 3.29 -0.26 2.34
CA THR A 271 4.37 0.62 1.90
C THR A 271 5.48 0.74 2.94
N ALA A 272 5.16 0.67 4.24
CA ALA A 272 6.17 0.75 5.31
C ALA A 272 7.11 -0.46 5.30
N THR A 273 6.59 -1.68 5.10
CA THR A 273 7.40 -2.90 5.00
C THR A 273 8.22 -2.94 3.71
N ALA A 274 7.70 -2.42 2.60
CA ALA A 274 8.48 -2.24 1.38
C ALA A 274 9.72 -1.37 1.62
N ILE A 275 9.56 -0.21 2.27
CA ILE A 275 10.65 0.70 2.59
C ILE A 275 11.64 0.05 3.57
N ALA A 276 11.16 -0.67 4.59
CA ALA A 276 12.01 -1.38 5.53
C ALA A 276 12.88 -2.44 4.83
N ASN A 277 12.29 -3.25 3.94
CA ASN A 277 13.01 -4.27 3.17
C ASN A 277 14.07 -3.64 2.25
N MET A 278 13.71 -2.59 1.51
CA MET A 278 14.65 -1.88 0.64
C MET A 278 15.79 -1.25 1.43
N THR A 279 15.49 -0.67 2.60
CA THR A 279 16.49 -0.08 3.49
C THR A 279 17.46 -1.14 4.01
N ALA A 280 16.95 -2.30 4.45
CA ALA A 280 17.78 -3.41 4.91
C ALA A 280 18.74 -3.91 3.81
N VAL A 281 18.24 -4.06 2.57
CA VAL A 281 19.07 -4.48 1.43
C VAL A 281 20.12 -3.43 1.11
N THR A 282 19.75 -2.16 1.04
CA THR A 282 20.69 -1.09 0.68
C THR A 282 21.70 -0.75 1.76
N GLN A 283 21.39 -0.98 3.04
CA GLN A 283 22.37 -0.90 4.13
C GLN A 283 23.48 -1.96 3.98
N GLN A 284 23.14 -3.15 3.46
CA GLN A 284 24.09 -4.24 3.29
C GLN A 284 24.84 -4.19 1.94
N TYR A 285 24.16 -3.75 0.87
CA TYR A 285 24.63 -3.90 -0.52
C TYR A 285 24.79 -2.56 -1.27
N GLY A 286 24.66 -1.42 -0.58
CA GLY A 286 24.87 -0.07 -1.13
C GLY A 286 23.60 0.61 -1.65
N ALA A 287 23.69 1.90 -1.99
CA ALA A 287 22.51 2.70 -2.32
C ALA A 287 21.86 2.34 -3.67
N ALA A 288 20.54 2.45 -3.75
CA ALA A 288 19.71 2.20 -4.95
C ALA A 288 18.71 3.36 -5.17
N HIS A 289 19.16 4.41 -5.88
CA HIS A 289 18.43 5.67 -5.96
C HIS A 289 17.12 5.55 -6.76
N ARG A 290 17.08 4.73 -7.82
CA ARG A 290 15.87 4.61 -8.65
C ARG A 290 14.76 3.88 -7.92
N ALA A 291 15.10 2.80 -7.20
CA ALA A 291 14.16 2.01 -6.43
C ALA A 291 13.42 2.88 -5.39
N PHE A 292 14.15 3.73 -4.65
CA PHE A 292 13.57 4.61 -3.63
C PHE A 292 12.71 5.75 -4.18
N ILE A 293 12.76 6.02 -5.49
CA ILE A 293 11.85 6.96 -6.15
C ILE A 293 10.62 6.22 -6.70
N ILE A 294 10.84 5.10 -7.38
CA ILE A 294 9.79 4.38 -8.11
C ILE A 294 8.84 3.65 -7.14
N VAL A 295 9.39 2.90 -6.19
CA VAL A 295 8.60 2.00 -5.33
C VAL A 295 7.63 2.80 -4.46
N PRO A 296 8.03 3.81 -3.66
CA PRO A 296 7.08 4.54 -2.82
C PRO A 296 5.98 5.24 -3.62
N LEU A 297 6.26 5.68 -4.85
CA LEU A 297 5.30 6.38 -5.69
C LEU A 297 4.25 5.44 -6.29
N VAL A 298 4.65 4.25 -6.72
CA VAL A 298 3.71 3.20 -7.18
C VAL A 298 2.93 2.64 -5.99
N CYS A 299 3.64 2.31 -4.93
CA CYS A 299 3.16 1.54 -3.79
C CYS A 299 2.28 2.31 -2.83
N GLY A 300 2.66 3.55 -2.50
CA GLY A 300 1.91 4.33 -1.51
C GLY A 300 0.65 5.00 -2.03
N PHE A 301 0.28 4.79 -3.31
CA PHE A 301 -0.75 5.61 -3.93
C PHE A 301 -1.51 4.95 -5.07
N PHE A 302 -0.79 4.54 -6.13
CA PHE A 302 -1.45 3.95 -7.29
C PHE A 302 -1.94 2.54 -6.99
N ILE A 303 -1.19 1.79 -6.20
CA ILE A 303 -1.59 0.44 -5.79
C ILE A 303 -2.91 0.47 -5.02
N ASP A 304 -3.15 1.40 -4.10
CA ASP A 304 -4.41 1.46 -3.35
C ASP A 304 -5.62 1.71 -4.27
N LEU A 305 -5.47 2.60 -5.27
CA LEU A 305 -6.53 2.87 -6.25
C LEU A 305 -6.78 1.67 -7.16
N VAL A 306 -5.71 1.06 -7.70
CA VAL A 306 -5.82 -0.15 -8.54
C VAL A 306 -6.43 -1.29 -7.73
N ASN A 307 -6.00 -1.47 -6.48
CA ASN A 307 -6.51 -2.51 -5.60
C ASN A 307 -8.01 -2.32 -5.37
N ALA A 308 -8.45 -1.12 -5.02
CA ALA A 308 -9.87 -0.85 -4.83
C ALA A 308 -10.70 -1.12 -6.09
N LEU A 309 -10.21 -0.74 -7.28
CA LEU A 309 -10.89 -1.02 -8.54
C LEU A 309 -10.93 -2.52 -8.87
N VAL A 310 -9.84 -3.24 -8.62
CA VAL A 310 -9.78 -4.68 -8.85
C VAL A 310 -10.71 -5.42 -7.90
N ILE A 311 -10.71 -5.08 -6.60
CA ILE A 311 -11.62 -5.67 -5.61
C ILE A 311 -13.07 -5.39 -6.05
N ALA A 312 -13.40 -4.15 -6.41
CA ALA A 312 -14.73 -3.78 -6.91
C ALA A 312 -15.15 -4.56 -8.17
N ALA A 313 -14.21 -4.97 -9.02
CA ALA A 313 -14.50 -5.79 -10.20
C ALA A 313 -14.69 -7.29 -9.88
N PHE A 314 -14.22 -7.75 -8.72
CA PHE A 314 -14.42 -9.13 -8.23
C PHE A 314 -15.69 -9.30 -7.39
N MET A 315 -16.34 -8.21 -6.98
CA MET A 315 -17.66 -8.20 -6.34
C MET A 315 -18.78 -8.08 -7.37
#